data_AF-A0A1C5TVD1-F1
#
_entry.id   AF-A0A1C5TVD1-F1
#
_cell.length_a   1.000
_cell.length_b   1.000
_cell.length_c   1.000
_cell.angle_alpha   90.00
_cell.angle_beta   90.00
_cell.angle_gamma   90.00
#
_symmetry.space_group_name_H-M   'P 1'
#
loop_
_entity.id
_entity.type
_entity.pdbx_description
1 polymer ?
#
loop_
_entity_poly.entity_id
_entity_poly.type
_entity_poly.pdbx_seq_one_letter_code
_entity_poly.pdbx_strand_id
1 'polypeptide(L)'
;MKNKYIIIDTETTGFHPYDGDELLQVSIIDTDGNVLFDEYFKPQHRTEWKEAEQVNGISPEMVADRPAISEKISEINAIIENSDTIIGYNTQFDIGFLKANGAIVPDDLETVDVMEDFAKIYGEWNSARGSYKWQKLTRAAEYYGYDWSQRAETAHNSLGDCYATLFVYDKINTDTMVIERVIDGKRVGIELTPAEISQAYYIKENDDRRQDILNALDEMDSLKIGNIDISNDFLKKSTTFINDVIYRYEKMDDHLEDYNMAIEDVLDNADKNYANKLVSHYAQNMSAADKEQYIESAEMAMDWNDTNEPAISRLEYMLYTTLITERDYDKIKQDCLKAPKNKTGEYIDEIIKTMRTEAKVYFIEGIDEDRKNGVEISELDNIVYDKLVEDRLIRENARNFSGFLDNQEQDEALDMTGQNRGLGR
;
A
#
# COMPACT_ATOMS: atom_id res chain seq x y z
N MET A 1 -19.82 15.63 -18.54
CA MET A 1 -19.58 15.06 -19.89
C MET A 1 -19.89 13.58 -19.77
N LYS A 2 -20.39 12.90 -20.82
CA LYS A 2 -20.60 11.45 -20.76
C LYS A 2 -19.20 10.81 -20.81
N ASN A 3 -18.84 9.99 -19.83
CA ASN A 3 -17.57 9.25 -19.85
C ASN A 3 -17.51 8.42 -21.14
N LYS A 4 -16.34 8.39 -21.79
CA LYS A 4 -16.08 7.70 -23.05
C LYS A 4 -15.40 6.37 -22.78
N TYR A 5 -16.21 5.34 -22.72
CA TYR A 5 -15.77 3.95 -22.61
C TYR A 5 -15.54 3.37 -23.99
N ILE A 6 -14.41 2.67 -24.15
CA ILE A 6 -14.13 1.86 -25.33
C ILE A 6 -13.99 0.40 -24.91
N ILE A 7 -14.37 -0.51 -25.81
CA ILE A 7 -14.21 -1.95 -25.65
C ILE A 7 -13.17 -2.38 -26.65
N ILE A 8 -12.15 -3.13 -26.19
CA ILE A 8 -11.03 -3.56 -27.00
C ILE A 8 -10.81 -5.07 -26.91
N ASP A 9 -10.38 -5.65 -28.01
CA ASP A 9 -9.95 -7.04 -28.10
C ASP A 9 -8.90 -7.19 -29.22
N THR A 10 -7.99 -8.15 -29.04
CA THR A 10 -6.89 -8.41 -29.96
C THR A 10 -6.76 -9.89 -30.29
N GLU A 11 -6.44 -10.16 -31.56
CA GLU A 11 -5.98 -11.47 -31.99
C GLU A 11 -4.49 -11.43 -32.28
N THR A 12 -3.77 -12.49 -31.91
CA THR A 12 -2.30 -12.49 -31.87
C THR A 12 -1.72 -13.79 -32.42
N THR A 13 -0.42 -13.80 -32.69
CA THR A 13 0.30 -15.02 -33.10
C THR A 13 0.64 -15.97 -31.93
N GLY A 14 0.31 -15.60 -30.70
CA GLY A 14 0.66 -16.32 -29.47
C GLY A 14 0.41 -15.47 -28.20
N PHE A 15 1.04 -15.81 -27.08
CA PHE A 15 0.70 -15.21 -25.78
C PHE A 15 1.72 -14.20 -25.24
N HIS A 16 2.88 -14.05 -25.90
CA HIS A 16 4.03 -13.35 -25.32
C HIS A 16 4.39 -12.08 -26.13
N PRO A 17 3.81 -10.91 -25.80
CA PRO A 17 3.99 -9.69 -26.59
C PRO A 17 5.44 -9.19 -26.61
N TYR A 18 6.22 -9.48 -25.57
CA TYR A 18 7.62 -9.07 -25.45
C TYR A 18 8.62 -10.16 -25.90
N ASP A 19 8.15 -11.39 -26.18
CA ASP A 19 8.98 -12.50 -26.66
C ASP A 19 8.74 -12.81 -28.16
N GLY A 20 8.24 -11.82 -28.90
CA GLY A 20 8.13 -11.87 -30.36
C GLY A 20 6.84 -12.49 -30.90
N ASP A 21 5.76 -12.58 -30.12
CA ASP A 21 4.42 -12.70 -30.67
C ASP A 21 3.89 -11.33 -31.13
N GLU A 22 3.11 -11.33 -32.21
CA GLU A 22 2.68 -10.11 -32.91
C GLU A 22 1.15 -10.04 -33.02
N LEU A 23 0.62 -8.83 -33.21
CA LEU A 23 -0.79 -8.57 -33.45
C LEU A 23 -1.23 -9.03 -34.85
N LEU A 24 -2.40 -9.66 -34.93
CA LEU A 24 -3.07 -10.13 -36.15
C LEU A 24 -4.37 -9.37 -36.44
N GLN A 25 -5.12 -8.98 -35.42
CA GLN A 25 -6.32 -8.14 -35.54
C GLN A 25 -6.44 -7.26 -34.28
N VAL A 26 -6.88 -6.02 -34.44
CA VAL A 26 -7.28 -5.16 -33.31
C VAL A 26 -8.66 -4.60 -33.63
N SER A 27 -9.57 -4.73 -32.66
CA SER A 27 -10.92 -4.19 -32.76
C SER A 27 -11.21 -3.29 -31.57
N ILE A 28 -11.86 -2.15 -31.83
CA ILE A 28 -12.29 -1.19 -30.82
C ILE A 28 -13.70 -0.72 -31.15
N ILE A 29 -14.62 -0.84 -30.19
CA ILE A 29 -15.99 -0.33 -30.29
C ILE A 29 -16.29 0.65 -29.15
N ASP A 30 -17.32 1.49 -29.33
CA ASP A 30 -17.91 2.25 -28.22
C ASP A 30 -19.01 1.45 -27.49
N THR A 31 -19.54 2.01 -26.41
CA THR A 31 -20.64 1.41 -25.61
C THR A 31 -21.99 1.37 -26.32
N ASP A 32 -22.16 2.08 -27.44
CA ASP A 32 -23.34 1.95 -28.29
C ASP A 32 -23.14 0.85 -29.37
N GLY A 33 -21.97 0.20 -29.39
CA GLY A 33 -21.59 -0.85 -30.33
C GLY A 33 -21.11 -0.33 -31.69
N ASN A 34 -20.82 0.97 -31.82
CA ASN A 34 -20.25 1.52 -33.04
C ASN A 34 -18.78 1.13 -33.15
N VAL A 35 -18.36 0.70 -34.34
CA VAL A 35 -16.97 0.36 -34.61
C VAL A 35 -16.15 1.63 -34.75
N LEU A 36 -15.15 1.79 -33.88
CA LEU A 36 -14.17 2.87 -33.90
C LEU A 36 -12.91 2.46 -34.67
N PHE A 37 -12.54 1.18 -34.57
CA PHE A 37 -11.41 0.58 -35.26
C PHE A 37 -11.65 -0.93 -35.45
N ASP A 38 -11.33 -1.49 -36.60
CA ASP A 38 -11.31 -2.93 -36.86
C ASP A 38 -10.40 -3.18 -38.06
N GLU A 39 -9.19 -3.66 -37.80
CA GLU A 39 -8.21 -3.94 -38.86
C GLU A 39 -7.41 -5.19 -38.57
N TYR A 40 -7.07 -5.90 -39.65
CA TYR A 40 -6.12 -6.99 -39.64
C TYR A 40 -4.71 -6.47 -39.93
N PHE A 41 -3.70 -7.14 -39.38
CA PHE A 41 -2.31 -6.76 -39.50
C PHE A 41 -1.44 -7.89 -40.00
N LYS A 42 -0.44 -7.54 -40.80
CA LYS A 42 0.62 -8.45 -41.21
C LYS A 42 1.75 -8.45 -40.18
N PRO A 43 2.04 -9.60 -39.53
CA PRO A 43 3.22 -9.75 -38.69
C PRO A 43 4.51 -9.49 -39.49
N GLN A 44 5.48 -8.82 -38.86
CA GLN A 44 6.75 -8.45 -39.49
C GLN A 44 7.84 -9.48 -39.23
N HIS A 45 7.74 -10.28 -38.16
CA HIS A 45 8.77 -11.22 -37.72
C HIS A 45 8.31 -12.68 -37.80
N ARG A 46 7.04 -12.96 -37.48
CA ARG A 46 6.44 -14.28 -37.51
C ARG A 46 5.90 -14.60 -38.90
N THR A 47 6.23 -15.79 -39.38
CA THR A 47 5.72 -16.31 -40.66
C THR A 47 4.70 -17.44 -40.51
N GLU A 48 4.59 -18.03 -39.32
CA GLU A 48 3.62 -19.08 -38.98
C GLU A 48 3.24 -19.03 -37.48
N TRP A 49 2.01 -19.44 -37.14
CA TRP A 49 1.44 -19.46 -35.78
C TRP A 49 0.32 -20.49 -35.64
N LYS A 50 0.64 -21.77 -35.90
CA LYS A 50 -0.36 -22.84 -36.05
C LYS A 50 -1.27 -23.03 -34.84
N GLU A 51 -0.75 -22.83 -33.64
CA GLU A 51 -1.52 -22.95 -32.39
C GLU A 51 -2.53 -21.81 -32.26
N ALA A 52 -2.13 -20.57 -32.56
CA ALA A 52 -3.04 -19.42 -32.54
C ALA A 52 -4.06 -19.47 -33.68
N GLU A 53 -3.63 -19.87 -34.88
CA GLU A 53 -4.50 -20.05 -36.05
C GLU A 53 -5.61 -21.08 -35.79
N GLN A 54 -5.34 -22.14 -35.02
CA GLN A 54 -6.38 -23.10 -34.63
C GLN A 54 -7.47 -22.50 -33.73
N VAL A 55 -7.16 -21.40 -33.04
CA VAL A 55 -8.08 -20.72 -32.13
C VAL A 55 -8.82 -19.62 -32.88
N ASN A 56 -8.11 -18.70 -33.53
CA ASN A 56 -8.69 -17.51 -34.16
C ASN A 56 -8.93 -17.62 -35.66
N GLY A 57 -8.46 -18.69 -36.29
CA GLY A 57 -8.68 -18.93 -37.72
C GLY A 57 -7.96 -17.96 -38.65
N ILE A 58 -7.07 -17.10 -38.14
CA ILE A 58 -6.34 -16.12 -38.96
C ILE A 58 -5.11 -16.79 -39.54
N SER A 59 -5.12 -17.12 -40.84
CA SER A 59 -3.96 -17.71 -41.50
C SER A 59 -2.96 -16.64 -42.00
N PRO A 60 -1.67 -16.99 -42.22
CA PRO A 60 -0.70 -16.09 -42.83
C PRO A 60 -1.16 -15.49 -44.17
N GLU A 61 -1.89 -16.25 -44.97
CA GLU A 61 -2.43 -15.81 -46.26
C GLU A 61 -3.52 -14.75 -46.11
N MET A 62 -4.35 -14.83 -45.06
CA MET A 62 -5.41 -13.83 -44.80
C MET A 62 -4.85 -12.45 -44.50
N VAL A 63 -3.65 -12.39 -43.92
CA VAL A 63 -2.99 -11.14 -43.52
C VAL A 63 -1.83 -10.73 -44.42
N ALA A 64 -1.52 -11.48 -45.47
CA ALA A 64 -0.32 -11.28 -46.30
C ALA A 64 -0.23 -9.88 -46.97
N ASP A 65 -1.39 -9.30 -47.30
CA ASP A 65 -1.53 -7.99 -47.95
C ASP A 65 -2.04 -6.89 -47.01
N ARG A 66 -2.12 -7.18 -45.70
CA ARG A 66 -2.56 -6.21 -44.68
C ARG A 66 -1.42 -5.28 -44.26
N PRO A 67 -1.74 -4.07 -43.76
CA PRO A 67 -0.72 -3.15 -43.27
C PRO A 67 0.02 -3.73 -42.06
N ALA A 68 1.21 -3.20 -41.78
CA ALA A 68 1.86 -3.41 -40.50
C ALA A 68 1.15 -2.59 -39.40
N ILE A 69 1.15 -3.08 -38.16
CA ILE A 69 0.57 -2.35 -37.01
C ILE A 69 1.19 -0.95 -36.84
N SER A 70 2.48 -0.80 -37.14
CA SER A 70 3.20 0.48 -37.07
C SER A 70 2.61 1.56 -37.99
N GLU A 71 1.92 1.18 -39.07
CA GLU A 71 1.24 2.10 -39.98
C GLU A 71 -0.07 2.65 -39.40
N LYS A 72 -0.65 1.95 -38.42
CA LYS A 72 -1.97 2.23 -37.84
C LYS A 72 -1.97 2.59 -36.37
N ILE A 73 -0.84 2.41 -35.68
CA ILE A 73 -0.73 2.64 -34.23
C ILE A 73 -1.12 4.07 -33.82
N SER A 74 -0.89 5.06 -34.68
CA SER A 74 -1.29 6.44 -34.42
C SER A 74 -2.80 6.63 -34.37
N GLU A 75 -3.56 5.87 -35.17
CA GLU A 75 -5.03 5.89 -35.15
C GLU A 75 -5.56 5.26 -33.85
N ILE A 76 -4.97 4.14 -33.42
CA ILE A 76 -5.29 3.49 -32.14
C ILE A 76 -4.99 4.41 -30.96
N ASN A 77 -3.82 5.05 -30.95
CA ASN A 77 -3.44 6.01 -29.90
C ASN A 77 -4.41 7.19 -29.81
N ALA A 78 -4.89 7.70 -30.95
CA ALA A 78 -5.88 8.77 -30.95
C ALA A 78 -7.22 8.33 -30.34
N ILE A 79 -7.61 7.05 -30.48
CA ILE A 79 -8.83 6.51 -29.85
C ILE A 79 -8.61 6.39 -28.34
N ILE A 80 -7.49 5.80 -27.92
CA ILE A 80 -7.14 5.61 -26.50
C ILE A 80 -7.04 6.96 -25.77
N GLU A 81 -6.32 7.93 -26.34
CA GLU A 81 -6.17 9.29 -25.78
C GLU A 81 -7.52 10.02 -25.61
N ASN A 82 -8.51 9.68 -26.44
CA ASN A 82 -9.85 10.27 -26.36
C ASN A 82 -10.82 9.46 -25.49
N SER A 83 -10.39 8.36 -24.88
CA SER A 83 -11.19 7.53 -23.98
C SER A 83 -10.93 7.88 -22.51
N ASP A 84 -11.93 7.66 -21.66
CA ASP A 84 -11.80 7.77 -20.20
C ASP A 84 -11.57 6.40 -19.56
N THR A 85 -11.99 5.31 -20.22
CA THR A 85 -11.92 3.94 -19.71
C THR A 85 -11.77 2.94 -20.84
N ILE A 86 -10.87 1.95 -20.66
CA ILE A 86 -10.74 0.77 -21.53
C ILE A 86 -11.41 -0.43 -20.86
N ILE A 87 -12.31 -1.10 -21.57
CA ILE A 87 -12.97 -2.33 -21.13
C ILE A 87 -12.50 -3.47 -22.04
N GLY A 88 -12.13 -4.60 -21.47
CA GLY A 88 -11.74 -5.80 -22.21
C GLY A 88 -12.08 -7.07 -21.43
N TYR A 89 -11.74 -8.23 -22.00
CA TYR A 89 -11.92 -9.52 -21.36
C TYR A 89 -10.55 -10.22 -21.30
N ASN A 90 -9.89 -10.20 -20.14
CA ASN A 90 -8.44 -10.36 -19.99
C ASN A 90 -7.65 -9.11 -20.44
N THR A 91 -8.14 -7.92 -20.10
CA THR A 91 -7.72 -6.60 -20.63
C THR A 91 -6.22 -6.33 -20.60
N GLN A 92 -5.50 -6.85 -19.59
CA GLN A 92 -4.05 -6.68 -19.50
C GLN A 92 -3.29 -7.36 -20.65
N PHE A 93 -3.85 -8.42 -21.22
CA PHE A 93 -3.32 -9.09 -22.40
C PHE A 93 -3.33 -8.15 -23.61
N ASP A 94 -4.50 -7.58 -23.93
CA ASP A 94 -4.67 -6.66 -25.06
C ASP A 94 -3.80 -5.41 -24.91
N ILE A 95 -3.81 -4.80 -23.71
CA ILE A 95 -2.97 -3.64 -23.40
C ILE A 95 -1.50 -3.99 -23.53
N GLY A 96 -1.07 -5.16 -23.08
CA GLY A 96 0.31 -5.63 -23.20
C GLY A 96 0.77 -5.72 -24.66
N PHE A 97 -0.05 -6.31 -25.53
CA PHE A 97 0.23 -6.38 -26.96
C PHE A 97 0.25 -5.00 -27.62
N LEU A 98 -0.69 -4.12 -27.27
CA LEU A 98 -0.73 -2.76 -27.81
C LEU A 98 0.50 -1.95 -27.38
N LYS A 99 0.86 -1.97 -26.08
CA LYS A 99 2.05 -1.28 -25.55
C LYS A 99 3.33 -1.80 -26.23
N ALA A 100 3.47 -3.12 -26.39
CA ALA A 100 4.61 -3.72 -27.09
C ALA A 100 4.73 -3.26 -28.55
N ASN A 101 3.63 -2.84 -29.18
CA ASN A 101 3.58 -2.35 -30.55
C ASN A 101 3.52 -0.82 -30.67
N GLY A 102 3.80 -0.09 -29.58
CA GLY A 102 3.94 1.37 -29.59
C GLY A 102 2.66 2.14 -29.23
N ALA A 103 1.66 1.47 -28.68
CA ALA A 103 0.51 2.16 -28.11
C ALA A 103 0.89 2.92 -26.83
N ILE A 104 0.32 4.09 -26.64
CA ILE A 104 0.49 4.92 -25.45
C ILE A 104 -0.79 4.80 -24.63
N VAL A 105 -0.74 3.98 -23.59
CA VAL A 105 -1.83 3.83 -22.62
C VAL A 105 -1.37 4.50 -21.33
N PRO A 106 -1.97 5.65 -20.93
CA PRO A 106 -1.63 6.33 -19.69
C PRO A 106 -1.81 5.43 -18.47
N ASP A 107 -0.91 5.53 -17.49
CA ASP A 107 -0.97 4.70 -16.28
C ASP A 107 -2.17 5.05 -15.38
N ASP A 108 -2.72 6.25 -15.52
CA ASP A 108 -3.92 6.71 -14.82
C ASP A 108 -5.23 6.48 -15.61
N LEU A 109 -5.15 5.91 -16.82
CA LEU A 109 -6.34 5.55 -17.58
C LEU A 109 -7.04 4.36 -16.89
N GLU A 110 -8.35 4.50 -16.66
CA GLU A 110 -9.13 3.45 -16.03
C GLU A 110 -9.21 2.22 -16.94
N THR A 111 -8.99 1.04 -16.38
CA THR A 111 -9.13 -0.22 -17.11
C THR A 111 -10.08 -1.14 -16.35
N VAL A 112 -10.97 -1.80 -17.09
CA VAL A 112 -11.91 -2.79 -16.56
C VAL A 112 -11.62 -4.13 -17.20
N ASP A 113 -11.47 -5.16 -16.39
CA ASP A 113 -11.38 -6.55 -16.84
C ASP A 113 -12.67 -7.31 -16.54
N VAL A 114 -13.48 -7.49 -17.59
CA VAL A 114 -14.76 -8.18 -17.52
C VAL A 114 -14.60 -9.64 -17.11
N MET A 115 -13.44 -10.26 -17.39
CA MET A 115 -13.17 -11.63 -16.97
C MET A 115 -13.03 -11.74 -15.45
N GLU A 116 -12.39 -10.76 -14.81
CA GLU A 116 -12.22 -10.72 -13.37
C GLU A 116 -13.57 -10.52 -12.68
N ASP A 117 -14.34 -9.54 -13.14
CA ASP A 117 -15.68 -9.25 -12.63
C ASP A 117 -16.61 -10.46 -12.79
N PHE A 118 -16.57 -11.11 -13.95
CA PHE A 118 -17.39 -12.28 -14.20
C PHE A 118 -16.95 -13.49 -13.38
N ALA A 119 -15.66 -13.70 -13.11
CA ALA A 119 -15.19 -14.81 -12.29
C ALA A 119 -15.81 -14.77 -10.89
N LYS A 120 -15.92 -13.57 -10.30
CA LYS A 120 -16.58 -13.33 -9.01
C LYS A 120 -18.05 -13.76 -9.07
N ILE A 121 -18.77 -13.36 -10.12
CA ILE A 121 -20.19 -13.70 -10.36
C ILE A 121 -20.39 -15.20 -10.58
N TYR A 122 -19.55 -15.83 -11.38
CA TYR A 122 -19.63 -17.25 -11.67
C TYR A 122 -19.36 -18.11 -10.41
N GLY A 123 -18.50 -17.64 -9.51
CA GLY A 123 -18.39 -18.15 -8.15
C GLY A 123 -17.62 -19.47 -8.00
N GLU A 124 -16.92 -19.95 -9.04
CA GLU A 124 -16.10 -21.16 -8.97
C GLU A 124 -14.77 -20.86 -8.23
N TRP A 125 -14.74 -21.10 -6.92
CA TRP A 125 -13.56 -20.88 -6.09
C TRP A 125 -12.43 -21.86 -6.40
N ASN A 126 -11.19 -21.35 -6.50
CA ASN A 126 -9.99 -22.16 -6.58
C ASN A 126 -9.13 -21.97 -5.32
N SER A 127 -9.24 -22.92 -4.40
CA SER A 127 -8.50 -22.89 -3.13
C SER A 127 -6.97 -22.87 -3.28
N ALA A 128 -6.42 -23.37 -4.39
CA ALA A 128 -4.98 -23.37 -4.62
C ALA A 128 -4.43 -22.01 -5.08
N ARG A 129 -5.29 -21.09 -5.53
CA ARG A 129 -4.93 -19.76 -6.03
C ARG A 129 -5.53 -18.62 -5.20
N GLY A 130 -6.18 -18.95 -4.07
CA GLY A 130 -6.88 -17.95 -3.24
C GLY A 130 -7.87 -17.07 -3.98
N SER A 131 -8.44 -17.52 -5.11
CA SER A 131 -9.19 -16.66 -6.03
C SER A 131 -10.29 -17.41 -6.78
N TYR A 132 -11.23 -16.65 -7.34
CA TYR A 132 -12.22 -17.20 -8.26
C TYR A 132 -11.58 -17.55 -9.59
N LYS A 133 -11.91 -18.74 -10.09
CA LYS A 133 -11.40 -19.23 -11.36
C LYS A 133 -11.99 -18.42 -12.51
N TRP A 134 -11.10 -17.77 -13.25
CA TRP A 134 -11.42 -17.11 -14.51
C TRP A 134 -12.13 -18.05 -15.48
N GLN A 135 -13.16 -17.53 -16.14
CA GLN A 135 -13.95 -18.25 -17.13
C GLN A 135 -13.66 -17.67 -18.51
N LYS A 136 -13.84 -18.47 -19.56
CA LYS A 136 -13.70 -18.00 -20.95
C LYS A 136 -14.83 -17.03 -21.32
N LEU A 137 -14.58 -16.08 -22.22
CA LEU A 137 -15.60 -15.16 -22.73
C LEU A 137 -16.82 -15.91 -23.28
N THR A 138 -16.62 -16.98 -24.05
CA THR A 138 -17.71 -17.84 -24.55
C THR A 138 -18.58 -18.42 -23.45
N ARG A 139 -18.00 -18.72 -22.28
CA ARG A 139 -18.74 -19.20 -21.10
C ARG A 139 -19.54 -18.08 -20.44
N ALA A 140 -18.96 -16.89 -20.32
CA ALA A 140 -19.66 -15.71 -19.79
C ALA A 140 -20.82 -15.27 -20.69
N ALA A 141 -20.56 -15.23 -22.01
CA ALA A 141 -21.55 -14.95 -23.03
C ALA A 141 -22.69 -15.98 -23.00
N GLU A 142 -22.39 -17.29 -22.92
CA GLU A 142 -23.40 -18.34 -22.75
C GLU A 142 -24.21 -18.17 -21.47
N TYR A 143 -23.55 -17.85 -20.34
CA TYR A 143 -24.21 -17.66 -19.04
C TYR A 143 -25.30 -16.59 -19.10
N TYR A 144 -25.03 -15.47 -19.79
CA TYR A 144 -26.00 -14.39 -19.96
C TYR A 144 -26.87 -14.52 -21.23
N GLY A 145 -26.76 -15.62 -21.97
CA GLY A 145 -27.61 -15.91 -23.13
C GLY A 145 -27.28 -15.08 -24.37
N TYR A 146 -26.02 -14.70 -24.57
CA TYR A 146 -25.55 -14.04 -25.79
C TYR A 146 -25.71 -14.97 -27.00
N ASP A 147 -26.29 -14.45 -28.07
CA ASP A 147 -26.54 -15.19 -29.30
C ASP A 147 -25.52 -14.80 -30.38
N TRP A 148 -24.50 -15.64 -30.53
CA TRP A 148 -23.43 -15.49 -31.53
C TRP A 148 -23.94 -15.47 -32.98
N SER A 149 -25.18 -15.92 -33.26
CA SER A 149 -25.71 -15.95 -34.63
C SER A 149 -26.25 -14.59 -35.11
N GLN A 150 -26.34 -13.60 -34.22
CA GLN A 150 -26.89 -12.28 -34.57
C GLN A 150 -25.91 -11.38 -35.33
N ARG A 151 -24.63 -11.78 -35.40
CA ARG A 151 -23.56 -11.03 -36.06
C ARG A 151 -22.80 -11.91 -37.04
N ALA A 152 -22.11 -11.28 -37.98
CA ALA A 152 -21.28 -12.00 -38.95
C ALA A 152 -19.98 -12.48 -38.30
N GLU A 153 -19.48 -11.71 -37.33
CA GLU A 153 -18.30 -11.96 -36.53
C GLU A 153 -18.67 -12.84 -35.32
N THR A 154 -17.99 -13.97 -35.17
CA THR A 154 -18.22 -14.96 -34.12
C THR A 154 -17.02 -15.03 -33.16
N ALA A 155 -17.07 -15.87 -32.13
CA ALA A 155 -15.97 -16.04 -31.17
C ALA A 155 -14.61 -16.28 -31.84
N HIS A 156 -13.54 -15.76 -31.23
CA HIS A 156 -12.18 -15.77 -31.75
C HIS A 156 -12.00 -14.95 -33.03
N ASN A 157 -12.77 -13.86 -33.09
CA ASN A 157 -12.62 -12.73 -33.99
C ASN A 157 -12.74 -11.50 -33.09
N SER A 158 -11.76 -10.61 -33.12
CA SER A 158 -11.72 -9.57 -32.09
C SER A 158 -12.91 -8.62 -32.11
N LEU A 159 -13.54 -8.39 -33.26
CA LEU A 159 -14.76 -7.57 -33.32
C LEU A 159 -15.96 -8.32 -32.72
N GLY A 160 -16.09 -9.62 -32.99
CA GLY A 160 -17.10 -10.48 -32.39
C GLY A 160 -16.95 -10.56 -30.86
N ASP A 161 -15.71 -10.65 -30.39
CA ASP A 161 -15.38 -10.72 -28.97
C ASP A 161 -15.53 -9.36 -28.26
N CYS A 162 -15.26 -8.23 -28.94
CA CYS A 162 -15.66 -6.90 -28.45
C CYS A 162 -17.17 -6.82 -28.18
N TYR A 163 -18.01 -7.32 -29.09
CA TYR A 163 -19.46 -7.31 -28.90
C TYR A 163 -19.92 -8.22 -27.76
N ALA A 164 -19.35 -9.41 -27.64
CA ALA A 164 -19.64 -10.30 -26.53
C ALA A 164 -19.18 -9.72 -25.19
N THR A 165 -18.01 -9.08 -25.16
CA THR A 165 -17.47 -8.40 -23.97
C THR A 165 -18.37 -7.25 -23.54
N LEU A 166 -18.79 -6.38 -24.47
CA LEU A 166 -19.76 -5.31 -24.19
C LEU A 166 -21.07 -5.89 -23.62
N PHE A 167 -21.61 -6.94 -24.23
CA PHE A 167 -22.84 -7.57 -23.74
C PHE A 167 -22.69 -8.11 -22.32
N VAL A 168 -21.60 -8.81 -22.02
CA VAL A 168 -21.32 -9.35 -20.68
C VAL A 168 -21.11 -8.19 -19.69
N TYR A 169 -20.37 -7.16 -20.06
CA TYR A 169 -20.17 -5.96 -19.24
C TYR A 169 -21.50 -5.30 -18.90
N ASP A 170 -22.37 -5.05 -19.89
CA ASP A 170 -23.69 -4.47 -19.67
C ASP A 170 -24.52 -5.35 -18.74
N LYS A 171 -24.47 -6.66 -18.92
CA LYS A 171 -25.19 -7.62 -18.09
C LYS A 171 -24.74 -7.60 -16.64
N ILE A 172 -23.44 -7.61 -16.39
CA ILE A 172 -22.86 -7.49 -15.05
C ILE A 172 -23.32 -6.18 -14.38
N ASN A 173 -23.41 -5.10 -15.14
CA ASN A 173 -23.73 -3.78 -14.62
C ASN A 173 -25.23 -3.42 -14.59
N THR A 174 -26.10 -4.29 -15.14
CA THR A 174 -27.56 -4.03 -15.19
C THR A 174 -28.41 -5.15 -14.59
N ASP A 175 -27.96 -6.41 -14.66
CA ASP A 175 -28.71 -7.53 -14.11
C ASP A 175 -28.58 -7.59 -12.58
N THR A 176 -29.69 -7.88 -11.93
CA THR A 176 -29.78 -8.06 -10.48
C THR A 176 -29.57 -9.53 -10.11
N MET A 177 -29.02 -9.79 -8.92
CA MET A 177 -28.81 -11.15 -8.41
C MET A 177 -29.80 -11.45 -7.29
N VAL A 178 -30.55 -12.55 -7.39
CA VAL A 178 -31.47 -12.97 -6.33
C VAL A 178 -30.78 -14.00 -5.43
N ILE A 179 -30.62 -13.67 -4.15
CA ILE A 179 -30.17 -14.61 -3.12
C ILE A 179 -31.34 -15.12 -2.29
N GLU A 180 -31.36 -16.41 -1.97
CA GLU A 180 -32.33 -16.95 -0.99
C GLU A 180 -31.75 -16.83 0.42
N ARG A 181 -32.49 -16.19 1.34
CA ARG A 181 -32.19 -16.19 2.78
C ARG A 181 -33.36 -16.69 3.61
N VAL A 182 -33.04 -17.33 4.73
CA VAL A 182 -34.04 -17.72 5.73
C VAL A 182 -34.14 -16.61 6.77
N ILE A 183 -35.28 -15.91 6.79
CA ILE A 183 -35.60 -14.87 7.78
C ILE A 183 -36.82 -15.34 8.54
N ASP A 184 -36.72 -15.43 9.88
CA ASP A 184 -37.77 -15.94 10.76
C ASP A 184 -38.37 -17.29 10.32
N GLY A 185 -37.51 -18.20 9.84
CA GLY A 185 -37.91 -19.53 9.38
C GLY A 185 -38.58 -19.58 8.00
N LYS A 186 -38.67 -18.46 7.27
CA LYS A 186 -39.20 -18.38 5.90
C LYS A 186 -38.10 -18.09 4.90
N ARG A 187 -38.13 -18.76 3.74
CA ARG A 187 -37.26 -18.42 2.60
C ARG A 187 -37.77 -17.15 1.94
N VAL A 188 -36.89 -16.17 1.78
CA VAL A 188 -37.13 -14.89 1.14
C VAL A 188 -36.05 -14.71 0.07
N GLY A 189 -36.47 -14.42 -1.16
CA GLY A 189 -35.57 -13.97 -2.22
C GLY A 189 -35.26 -12.49 -2.03
N ILE A 190 -33.98 -12.14 -1.90
CA ILE A 190 -33.51 -10.76 -1.85
C ILE A 190 -32.83 -10.50 -3.18
N GLU A 191 -33.36 -9.56 -3.94
CA GLU A 191 -32.77 -9.07 -5.17
C GLU A 191 -31.72 -8.02 -4.82
N LEU A 192 -30.49 -8.23 -5.29
CA LEU A 192 -29.34 -7.35 -5.12
C LEU A 192 -29.08 -6.63 -6.44
N THR A 193 -28.91 -5.33 -6.36
CA THR A 193 -28.43 -4.49 -7.47
C THR A 193 -26.96 -4.80 -7.79
N PRO A 194 -26.48 -4.51 -9.02
CA PRO A 194 -25.06 -4.57 -9.36
C PRO A 194 -24.13 -3.90 -8.34
N ALA A 195 -24.52 -2.75 -7.80
CA ALA A 195 -23.76 -2.05 -6.76
C ALA A 195 -23.71 -2.85 -5.44
N GLU A 196 -24.81 -3.47 -5.03
CA GLU A 196 -24.87 -4.31 -3.83
C GLU A 196 -24.10 -5.62 -4.02
N ILE A 197 -24.11 -6.17 -5.23
CA ILE A 197 -23.30 -7.34 -5.61
C ILE A 197 -21.82 -6.99 -5.52
N SER A 198 -21.40 -5.89 -6.15
CA SER A 198 -20.03 -5.39 -6.10
C SER A 198 -19.58 -5.13 -4.65
N GLN A 199 -20.42 -4.47 -3.84
CA GLN A 199 -20.15 -4.25 -2.42
C GLN A 199 -20.02 -5.57 -1.64
N ALA A 200 -20.85 -6.57 -1.93
CA ALA A 200 -20.76 -7.88 -1.29
C ALA A 200 -19.48 -8.62 -1.68
N TYR A 201 -19.05 -8.53 -2.94
CA TYR A 201 -17.77 -9.07 -3.37
C TYR A 201 -16.59 -8.37 -2.73
N TYR A 202 -16.61 -7.03 -2.63
CA TYR A 202 -15.58 -6.27 -1.95
C TYR A 202 -15.44 -6.67 -0.48
N ILE A 203 -16.57 -6.85 0.23
CA ILE A 203 -16.56 -7.32 1.62
C ILE A 203 -15.96 -8.72 1.69
N LYS A 204 -16.39 -9.64 0.82
CA LYS A 204 -15.86 -11.00 0.80
C LYS A 204 -14.36 -11.01 0.50
N GLU A 205 -13.91 -10.25 -0.48
CA GLU A 205 -12.50 -10.17 -0.85
C GLU A 205 -11.65 -9.62 0.31
N ASN A 206 -12.16 -8.60 1.03
CA ASN A 206 -11.49 -8.09 2.23
C ASN A 206 -11.41 -9.16 3.34
N ASP A 207 -12.49 -9.93 3.54
CA ASP A 207 -12.52 -11.05 4.51
C ASP A 207 -11.55 -12.18 4.12
N ASP A 208 -11.50 -12.52 2.83
CA ASP A 208 -10.58 -13.54 2.29
C ASP A 208 -9.11 -13.10 2.45
N ARG A 209 -8.77 -11.85 2.07
CA ARG A 209 -7.42 -11.28 2.29
C ARG A 209 -7.05 -11.23 3.76
N ARG A 210 -7.99 -10.85 4.62
CA ARG A 210 -7.80 -10.93 6.07
C ARG A 210 -7.45 -12.35 6.49
N GLN A 211 -8.18 -13.35 6.00
CA GLN A 211 -7.93 -14.74 6.32
C GLN A 211 -6.56 -15.21 5.81
N ASP A 212 -6.12 -14.78 4.63
CA ASP A 212 -4.80 -15.11 4.09
C ASP A 212 -3.67 -14.51 4.93
N ILE A 213 -3.82 -13.27 5.41
CA ILE A 213 -2.87 -12.67 6.37
C ILE A 213 -2.84 -13.46 7.68
N LEU A 214 -3.99 -13.92 8.16
CA LEU A 214 -4.05 -14.77 9.37
C LEU A 214 -3.32 -16.09 9.15
N ASN A 215 -3.48 -16.72 7.98
CA ASN A 215 -2.81 -17.96 7.60
C ASN A 215 -1.29 -17.75 7.44
N ALA A 216 -0.87 -16.65 6.82
CA ALA A 216 0.54 -16.27 6.71
C ALA A 216 1.17 -16.12 8.11
N LEU A 217 0.50 -15.41 9.02
CA LEU A 217 0.92 -15.30 10.42
C LEU A 217 0.91 -16.64 11.18
N ASP A 218 0.18 -17.66 10.73
CA ASP A 218 0.24 -19.02 11.30
C ASP A 218 1.46 -19.80 10.81
N GLU A 219 1.91 -19.53 9.59
CA GLU A 219 3.02 -20.23 8.93
C GLU A 219 4.39 -19.56 9.18
N MET A 220 4.41 -18.26 9.48
CA MET A 220 5.62 -17.53 9.79
C MET A 220 6.25 -18.00 11.11
N ASP A 221 7.58 -18.13 11.10
CA ASP A 221 8.38 -18.17 12.32
C ASP A 221 8.06 -16.94 13.20
N SER A 222 8.39 -17.00 14.49
CA SER A 222 8.10 -15.90 15.41
C SER A 222 8.63 -14.58 14.85
N LEU A 223 7.71 -13.68 14.49
CA LEU A 223 8.03 -12.36 13.99
C LEU A 223 8.75 -11.59 15.08
N LYS A 224 9.83 -10.88 14.76
CA LYS A 224 10.65 -10.23 15.77
C LYS A 224 10.71 -8.72 15.61
N ILE A 225 10.70 -8.04 16.74
CA ILE A 225 11.28 -6.70 16.88
C ILE A 225 12.61 -6.92 17.59
N GLY A 226 13.68 -7.12 16.82
CA GLY A 226 15.00 -7.47 17.33
C GLY A 226 15.14 -8.93 17.75
N ASN A 227 15.50 -9.16 19.02
CA ASN A 227 15.56 -10.50 19.60
C ASN A 227 14.26 -10.91 20.31
N ILE A 228 13.25 -10.04 20.29
CA ILE A 228 11.98 -10.25 20.96
C ILE A 228 10.96 -10.81 19.97
N ASP A 229 10.35 -11.92 20.33
CA ASP A 229 9.21 -12.48 19.62
C ASP A 229 7.96 -11.59 19.83
N ILE A 230 7.44 -11.06 18.74
CA ILE A 230 6.09 -10.53 18.66
C ILE A 230 5.14 -11.71 18.62
N SER A 231 4.13 -11.69 19.48
CA SER A 231 3.10 -12.71 19.44
C SER A 231 2.28 -12.61 18.15
N ASN A 232 2.28 -13.66 17.33
CA ASN A 232 1.41 -13.74 16.16
C ASN A 232 -0.06 -13.61 16.57
N ASP A 233 -0.47 -14.12 17.74
CA ASP A 233 -1.82 -13.94 18.29
C ASP A 233 -2.19 -12.46 18.54
N PHE A 234 -1.20 -11.62 18.87
CA PHE A 234 -1.41 -10.19 19.04
C PHE A 234 -1.63 -9.51 17.68
N LEU A 235 -0.79 -9.82 16.68
CA LEU A 235 -0.91 -9.27 15.32
C LEU A 235 -2.25 -9.65 14.68
N LYS A 236 -2.67 -10.91 14.81
CA LYS A 236 -3.97 -11.41 14.32
C LYS A 236 -5.18 -10.67 14.90
N LYS A 237 -5.07 -10.15 16.14
CA LYS A 237 -6.13 -9.39 16.81
C LYS A 237 -6.11 -7.90 16.48
N SER A 238 -5.01 -7.38 15.93
CA SER A 238 -4.86 -5.97 15.59
C SER A 238 -5.50 -5.67 14.23
N THR A 239 -6.70 -5.08 14.25
CA THR A 239 -7.39 -4.68 13.00
C THR A 239 -6.59 -3.61 12.24
N THR A 240 -5.90 -2.72 12.96
CA THR A 240 -5.04 -1.72 12.33
C THR A 240 -3.87 -2.37 11.60
N PHE A 241 -3.23 -3.37 12.22
CA PHE A 241 -2.14 -4.12 11.58
C PHE A 241 -2.60 -4.79 10.29
N ILE A 242 -3.69 -5.56 10.35
CA ILE A 242 -4.24 -6.26 9.18
C ILE A 242 -4.57 -5.26 8.06
N ASN A 243 -5.19 -4.12 8.37
CA ASN A 243 -5.54 -3.13 7.36
C ASN A 243 -4.30 -2.50 6.71
N ASP A 244 -3.24 -2.25 7.48
CA ASP A 244 -1.99 -1.70 6.94
C ASP A 244 -1.26 -2.73 6.07
N VAL A 245 -1.31 -4.02 6.42
CA VAL A 245 -0.77 -5.11 5.58
C VAL A 245 -1.52 -5.20 4.26
N ILE A 246 -2.87 -5.13 4.29
CA ILE A 246 -3.69 -5.07 3.06
C ILE A 246 -3.28 -3.86 2.21
N TYR A 247 -3.16 -2.67 2.81
CA TYR A 247 -2.77 -1.47 2.10
C TYR A 247 -1.38 -1.56 1.45
N ARG A 248 -0.39 -2.13 2.15
CA ARG A 248 0.95 -2.33 1.60
C ARG A 248 0.97 -3.35 0.48
N TYR A 249 0.28 -4.48 0.68
CA TYR A 249 0.12 -5.51 -0.34
C TYR A 249 -0.48 -4.94 -1.64
N GLU A 250 -1.51 -4.08 -1.54
CA GLU A 250 -2.13 -3.40 -2.70
C GLU A 250 -1.20 -2.42 -3.44
N LYS A 251 -0.09 -2.00 -2.82
CA LYS A 251 0.86 -1.02 -3.37
C LYS A 251 2.17 -1.64 -3.86
N MET A 252 2.34 -2.96 -3.72
CA MET A 252 3.51 -3.67 -4.22
C MET A 252 3.38 -3.89 -5.74
N ASP A 253 4.43 -3.52 -6.49
CA ASP A 253 4.47 -3.43 -7.96
C ASP A 253 4.49 -4.82 -8.66
N ASP A 254 4.69 -5.90 -7.90
CA ASP A 254 4.68 -7.28 -8.38
C ASP A 254 3.66 -8.10 -7.57
N HIS A 255 2.60 -8.57 -8.23
CA HIS A 255 1.59 -9.47 -7.65
C HIS A 255 2.09 -10.91 -7.42
N LEU A 256 3.36 -11.08 -7.08
CA LEU A 256 3.88 -12.35 -6.59
C LEU A 256 3.61 -12.42 -5.09
N GLU A 257 2.45 -13.02 -4.78
CA GLU A 257 1.96 -13.47 -3.48
C GLU A 257 3.01 -13.63 -2.37
N ASP A 258 3.35 -12.54 -1.67
CA ASP A 258 4.00 -12.69 -0.38
C ASP A 258 3.42 -11.73 0.66
N TYR A 259 2.32 -12.15 1.28
CA TYR A 259 1.82 -11.50 2.48
C TYR A 259 2.89 -11.42 3.57
N ASN A 260 3.91 -12.30 3.57
CA ASN A 260 5.04 -12.18 4.51
C ASN A 260 5.85 -10.92 4.22
N MET A 261 6.11 -10.58 2.96
CA MET A 261 6.80 -9.33 2.60
C MET A 261 5.99 -8.10 3.00
N ALA A 262 4.67 -8.12 2.83
CA ALA A 262 3.80 -7.02 3.26
C ALA A 262 3.75 -6.89 4.79
N ILE A 263 3.71 -8.02 5.51
CA ILE A 263 3.82 -8.09 6.97
C ILE A 263 5.15 -7.49 7.45
N GLU A 264 6.26 -7.88 6.84
CA GLU A 264 7.60 -7.38 7.15
C GLU A 264 7.72 -5.87 6.85
N ASP A 265 7.24 -5.39 5.69
CA ASP A 265 7.27 -3.97 5.33
C ASP A 265 6.49 -3.10 6.34
N VAL A 266 5.32 -3.56 6.80
CA VAL A 266 4.54 -2.83 7.81
C VAL A 266 5.30 -2.71 9.13
N LEU A 267 6.03 -3.76 9.53
CA LEU A 267 6.85 -3.75 10.74
C LEU A 267 8.07 -2.82 10.57
N ASP A 268 8.76 -2.89 9.44
CA ASP A 268 9.97 -2.11 9.19
C ASP A 268 9.68 -0.62 8.98
N ASN A 269 8.54 -0.28 8.36
CA ASN A 269 8.19 1.07 7.93
C ASN A 269 7.00 1.70 8.67
N ALA A 270 6.68 1.22 9.87
CA ALA A 270 5.56 1.72 10.67
C ALA A 270 5.55 3.27 10.82
N ASP A 271 4.39 3.89 10.57
CA ASP A 271 4.17 5.33 10.81
C ASP A 271 4.42 5.68 12.29
N LYS A 272 4.97 6.87 12.60
CA LYS A 272 5.35 7.25 13.98
C LYS A 272 4.21 7.11 14.98
N ASN A 273 2.98 7.45 14.59
CA ASN A 273 1.83 7.39 15.49
C ASN A 273 1.37 5.94 15.77
N TYR A 274 1.50 5.06 14.78
CA TYR A 274 1.15 3.64 14.90
C TYR A 274 2.23 2.86 15.66
N ALA A 275 3.49 3.09 15.30
CA ALA A 275 4.66 2.58 16.00
C ALA A 275 4.59 2.87 17.51
N ASN A 276 4.20 4.10 17.90
CA ASN A 276 4.01 4.47 19.30
C ASN A 276 2.95 3.60 20.01
N LYS A 277 1.82 3.29 19.36
CA LYS A 277 0.76 2.45 19.96
C LYS A 277 1.21 1.00 20.12
N LEU A 278 1.89 0.46 19.11
CA LEU A 278 2.43 -0.91 19.11
C LEU A 278 3.46 -1.07 20.23
N VAL A 279 4.43 -0.14 20.28
CA VAL A 279 5.48 -0.08 21.30
C VAL A 279 4.91 0.10 22.70
N SER A 280 3.95 1.03 22.89
CA SER A 280 3.34 1.28 24.20
C SER A 280 2.59 0.06 24.72
N HIS A 281 1.79 -0.60 23.88
CA HIS A 281 1.09 -1.82 24.26
C HIS A 281 2.08 -2.92 24.66
N TYR A 282 3.17 -3.07 23.90
CA TYR A 282 4.18 -4.08 24.18
C TYR A 282 4.91 -3.81 25.50
N ALA A 283 5.42 -2.59 25.68
CA ALA A 283 6.11 -2.16 26.90
C ALA A 283 5.24 -2.34 28.17
N GLN A 284 3.92 -2.11 28.09
CA GLN A 284 3.01 -2.29 29.23
C GLN A 284 2.84 -3.75 29.65
N ASN A 285 2.98 -4.70 28.73
CA ASN A 285 2.75 -6.12 28.96
C ASN A 285 4.03 -6.92 29.23
N MET A 286 5.21 -6.30 29.09
CA MET A 286 6.49 -6.92 29.45
C MET A 286 6.63 -7.09 30.97
N SER A 287 7.15 -8.23 31.41
CA SER A 287 7.54 -8.39 32.81
C SER A 287 8.74 -7.50 33.15
N ALA A 288 8.91 -7.13 34.42
CA ALA A 288 10.05 -6.31 34.83
C ALA A 288 11.42 -6.94 34.47
N ALA A 289 11.50 -8.28 34.46
CA ALA A 289 12.71 -9.00 34.05
C ALA A 289 12.98 -8.89 32.55
N ASP A 290 11.92 -9.03 31.72
CA ASP A 290 12.04 -8.93 30.27
C ASP A 290 12.38 -7.49 29.83
N LYS A 291 11.85 -6.49 30.55
CA LYS A 291 12.19 -5.07 30.32
C LYS A 291 13.69 -4.84 30.52
N GLU A 292 14.26 -5.30 31.63
CA GLU A 292 15.68 -5.09 31.92
C GLU A 292 16.56 -5.85 30.93
N GLN A 293 16.23 -7.12 30.63
CA GLN A 293 16.96 -7.92 29.66
C GLN A 293 16.97 -7.28 28.26
N TYR A 294 15.84 -6.71 27.82
CA TYR A 294 15.77 -6.01 26.55
C TYR A 294 16.65 -4.77 26.54
N ILE A 295 16.59 -3.93 27.57
CA ILE A 295 17.40 -2.72 27.69
C ILE A 295 18.90 -3.07 27.61
N GLU A 296 19.35 -4.07 28.37
CA GLU A 296 20.75 -4.52 28.34
C GLU A 296 21.16 -5.00 26.93
N SER A 297 20.30 -5.78 26.27
CA SER A 297 20.58 -6.27 24.91
C SER A 297 20.64 -5.15 23.87
N ALA A 298 19.77 -4.14 23.99
CA ALA A 298 19.71 -2.99 23.09
C ALA A 298 20.91 -2.05 23.32
N GLU A 299 21.29 -1.79 24.58
CA GLU A 299 22.50 -1.04 24.94
C GLU A 299 23.76 -1.72 24.35
N MET A 300 23.87 -3.05 24.43
CA MET A 300 24.96 -3.81 23.81
C MET A 300 24.95 -3.73 22.28
N ALA A 301 23.78 -3.76 21.65
CA ALA A 301 23.63 -3.70 20.20
C ALA A 301 23.93 -2.29 19.62
N MET A 302 23.76 -1.23 20.41
CA MET A 302 24.11 0.13 20.01
C MET A 302 25.60 0.48 20.24
N ASP A 303 26.33 -0.30 21.05
CA ASP A 303 27.73 -0.01 21.44
C ASP A 303 28.78 -0.58 20.46
N TRP A 304 28.39 -1.17 19.32
CA TRP A 304 29.31 -1.83 18.38
C TRP A 304 29.02 -1.56 16.89
N ASN A 305 29.04 -0.30 16.45
CA ASN A 305 29.23 -0.03 15.02
C ASN A 305 30.05 1.25 14.76
N ASP A 306 31.13 1.13 13.97
CA ASP A 306 31.99 2.24 13.49
C ASP A 306 31.25 3.18 12.49
N THR A 307 29.95 2.98 12.27
CA THR A 307 29.14 3.62 11.22
C THR A 307 28.13 4.64 11.73
N ASN A 308 28.00 4.86 13.05
CA ASN A 308 27.06 5.83 13.65
C ASN A 308 25.56 5.57 13.37
N GLU A 309 25.19 4.36 12.92
CA GLU A 309 23.80 3.92 12.80
C GLU A 309 23.51 2.81 13.83
N PRO A 310 22.42 2.92 14.63
CA PRO A 310 22.06 1.87 15.56
C PRO A 310 21.74 0.59 14.78
N ALA A 311 22.34 -0.54 15.17
CA ALA A 311 22.13 -1.86 14.54
C ALA A 311 20.77 -2.50 14.91
N ILE A 312 19.77 -1.68 15.16
CA ILE A 312 18.41 -2.06 15.56
C ILE A 312 17.40 -1.24 14.73
N SER A 313 16.28 -1.86 14.38
CA SER A 313 15.19 -1.24 13.62
C SER A 313 14.58 -0.05 14.36
N ARG A 314 13.78 0.73 13.64
CA ARG A 314 13.11 1.90 14.20
C ARG A 314 12.14 1.54 15.34
N LEU A 315 11.40 0.42 15.24
CA LEU A 315 10.53 -0.05 16.32
C LEU A 315 11.33 -0.51 17.55
N GLU A 316 12.47 -1.16 17.34
CA GLU A 316 13.36 -1.57 18.44
C GLU A 316 13.91 -0.36 19.19
N TYR A 317 14.37 0.65 18.46
CA TYR A 317 14.86 1.89 19.07
C TYR A 317 13.74 2.62 19.82
N MET A 318 12.50 2.62 19.30
CA MET A 318 11.35 3.20 19.97
C MET A 318 10.95 2.44 21.25
N LEU A 319 11.01 1.10 21.25
CA LEU A 319 10.79 0.30 22.44
C LEU A 319 11.88 0.51 23.49
N TYR A 320 13.15 0.52 23.06
CA TYR A 320 14.28 0.84 23.94
C TYR A 320 14.12 2.22 24.59
N THR A 321 13.83 3.26 23.80
CA THR A 321 13.66 4.62 24.31
C THR A 321 12.46 4.74 25.26
N THR A 322 11.40 3.96 25.06
CA THR A 322 10.26 3.88 25.98
C THR A 322 10.68 3.23 27.32
N LEU A 323 11.32 2.07 27.26
CA LEU A 323 11.71 1.28 28.44
C LEU A 323 12.83 1.93 29.25
N ILE A 324 13.84 2.51 28.60
CA ILE A 324 14.93 3.23 29.28
C ILE A 324 14.40 4.47 30.01
N THR A 325 13.41 5.16 29.43
CA THR A 325 12.77 6.32 30.05
C THR A 325 12.00 5.91 31.30
N GLU A 326 11.28 4.79 31.25
CA GLU A 326 10.59 4.19 32.42
C GLU A 326 11.59 3.77 33.51
N ARG A 327 12.67 3.05 33.14
CA ARG A 327 13.72 2.58 34.07
C ARG A 327 14.44 3.73 34.78
N ASP A 328 14.89 4.71 34.01
CA ASP A 328 15.63 5.87 34.54
C ASP A 328 14.72 6.68 35.49
N TYR A 329 13.43 6.80 35.17
CA TYR A 329 12.44 7.45 36.03
C TYR A 329 12.26 6.75 37.39
N ASP A 330 12.05 5.43 37.38
CA ASP A 330 11.84 4.66 38.62
C ASP A 330 13.07 4.69 39.53
N LYS A 331 14.27 4.62 38.95
CA LYS A 331 15.53 4.71 39.68
C LYS A 331 15.70 6.08 40.34
N ILE A 332 15.38 7.15 39.62
CA ILE A 332 15.40 8.52 40.13
C ILE A 332 14.42 8.69 41.29
N LYS A 333 13.19 8.19 41.15
CA LYS A 333 12.16 8.27 42.20
C LYS A 333 12.61 7.56 43.48
N GLN A 334 13.18 6.36 43.35
CA GLN A 334 13.72 5.59 44.48
C GLN A 334 14.89 6.28 45.17
N ASP A 335 15.77 6.94 44.43
CA ASP A 335 16.92 7.63 44.99
C ASP A 335 16.53 8.96 45.65
N CYS A 336 15.56 9.70 45.09
CA CYS A 336 14.96 10.88 45.73
C CYS A 336 14.30 10.55 47.08
N LEU A 337 13.65 9.39 47.21
CA LEU A 337 13.04 8.95 48.47
C LEU A 337 14.07 8.61 49.56
N LYS A 338 15.33 8.31 49.19
CA LYS A 338 16.44 8.01 50.11
C LYS A 338 17.20 9.27 50.55
N ALA A 339 16.98 10.41 49.90
CA ALA A 339 17.68 11.65 50.20
C ALA A 339 17.30 12.21 51.59
N PRO A 340 18.25 12.71 52.39
CA PRO A 340 17.94 13.39 53.66
C PRO A 340 16.99 14.57 53.42
N LYS A 341 15.89 14.67 54.19
CA LYS A 341 14.83 15.70 54.01
C LYS A 341 15.34 17.15 53.95
N ASN A 342 16.51 17.44 54.51
CA ASN A 342 17.15 18.76 54.53
C ASN A 342 18.12 19.02 53.35
N LYS A 343 18.29 18.05 52.44
CA LYS A 343 19.15 18.13 51.24
C LYS A 343 18.43 17.76 49.94
N THR A 344 17.12 17.52 50.01
CA THR A 344 16.31 17.07 48.87
C THR A 344 16.40 18.01 47.67
N GLY A 345 16.49 19.33 47.88
CA GLY A 345 16.63 20.32 46.80
C GLY A 345 17.95 20.21 46.01
N GLU A 346 19.10 20.18 46.69
CA GLU A 346 20.43 20.04 46.06
C GLU A 346 20.59 18.69 45.35
N TYR A 347 19.98 17.64 45.90
CA TYR A 347 20.03 16.30 45.32
C TYR A 347 19.18 16.20 44.05
N ILE A 348 17.98 16.80 44.05
CA ILE A 348 17.15 16.91 42.83
C ILE A 348 17.87 17.73 41.76
N ASP A 349 18.59 18.79 42.12
CA ASP A 349 19.36 19.60 41.17
C ASP A 349 20.48 18.81 40.47
N GLU A 350 21.21 17.97 41.20
CA GLU A 350 22.23 17.09 40.61
C GLU A 350 21.62 15.99 39.72
N ILE A 351 20.44 15.47 40.09
CA ILE A 351 19.72 14.48 39.28
C ILE A 351 19.23 15.11 37.97
N ILE A 352 18.63 16.31 38.03
CA ILE A 352 18.15 17.00 36.83
C ILE A 352 19.32 17.28 35.86
N LYS A 353 20.54 17.51 36.34
CA LYS A 353 21.71 17.68 35.48
C LYS A 353 22.09 16.42 34.70
N THR A 354 21.86 15.24 35.27
CA THR A 354 22.22 13.94 34.65
C THR A 354 21.08 13.34 33.83
N MET A 355 19.84 13.81 34.00
CA MET A 355 18.71 13.40 33.16
C MET A 355 18.90 13.76 31.68
N ARG A 356 18.59 12.81 30.79
CA ARG A 356 18.49 13.04 29.34
C ARG A 356 17.39 14.06 29.03
N THR A 357 17.56 14.83 27.96
CA THR A 357 16.64 15.93 27.60
C THR A 357 15.22 15.42 27.36
N GLU A 358 15.08 14.27 26.72
CA GLU A 358 13.82 13.62 26.37
C GLU A 358 13.06 13.19 27.63
N ALA A 359 13.76 12.62 28.62
CA ALA A 359 13.18 12.21 29.89
C ALA A 359 12.64 13.41 30.70
N LYS A 360 13.28 14.59 30.58
CA LYS A 360 12.78 15.82 31.19
C LYS A 360 11.47 16.28 30.57
N VAL A 361 11.38 16.24 29.23
CA VAL A 361 10.17 16.63 28.49
C VAL A 361 9.02 15.69 28.80
N TYR A 362 9.27 14.38 28.76
CA TYR A 362 8.27 13.36 29.06
C TYR A 362 7.71 13.50 30.48
N PHE A 363 8.56 13.81 31.48
CA PHE A 363 8.12 14.04 32.85
C PHE A 363 7.18 15.26 32.96
N ILE A 364 7.51 16.37 32.29
CA ILE A 364 6.65 17.56 32.27
C ILE A 364 5.29 17.23 31.64
N GLU A 365 5.31 16.57 30.48
CA GLU A 365 4.09 16.23 29.73
C GLU A 365 3.20 15.25 30.51
N GLY A 366 3.79 14.26 31.18
CA GLY A 366 3.05 13.31 32.02
C GLY A 366 2.37 13.98 33.21
N ILE A 367 3.05 14.90 33.90
CA ILE A 367 2.45 15.65 35.02
C ILE A 367 1.37 16.63 34.52
N ASP A 368 1.55 17.24 33.34
CA ASP A 368 0.53 18.09 32.74
C ASP A 368 -0.74 17.31 32.38
N GLU A 369 -0.57 16.09 31.86
CA GLU A 369 -1.68 15.19 31.55
C GLU A 369 -2.38 14.68 32.82
N ASP A 370 -1.63 14.28 33.85
CA ASP A 370 -2.18 13.88 35.15
C ASP A 370 -2.96 15.03 35.81
N ARG A 371 -2.44 16.27 35.75
CA ARG A 371 -3.15 17.47 36.22
C ARG A 371 -4.44 17.70 35.44
N LYS A 372 -4.40 17.56 34.11
CA LYS A 372 -5.58 17.68 33.24
C LYS A 372 -6.65 16.63 33.56
N ASN A 373 -6.21 15.44 33.96
CA ASN A 373 -7.07 14.32 34.35
C ASN A 373 -7.48 14.33 35.83
N GLY A 374 -7.05 15.34 36.60
CA GLY A 374 -7.42 15.51 38.01
C GLY A 374 -6.74 14.52 38.96
N VAL A 375 -5.61 13.94 38.56
CA VAL A 375 -4.80 13.03 39.37
C VAL A 375 -4.03 13.84 40.42
N GLU A 376 -4.01 13.37 41.66
CA GLU A 376 -3.27 14.02 42.75
C GLU A 376 -1.76 13.78 42.58
N ILE A 377 -1.01 14.87 42.38
CA ILE A 377 0.44 14.83 42.16
C ILE A 377 1.17 14.89 43.50
N SER A 378 2.18 14.03 43.69
CA SER A 378 2.95 14.01 44.93
C SER A 378 3.74 15.32 45.14
N GLU A 379 4.03 15.67 46.40
CA GLU A 379 4.82 16.86 46.73
C GLU A 379 6.21 16.81 46.07
N LEU A 380 6.81 15.63 46.00
CA LEU A 380 8.10 15.41 45.34
C LEU A 380 8.01 15.63 43.82
N ASP A 381 6.96 15.09 43.17
CA ASP A 381 6.77 15.25 41.72
C ASP A 381 6.52 16.71 41.35
N ASN A 382 5.80 17.47 42.18
CA ASN A 382 5.63 18.91 42.00
C ASN A 382 6.98 19.67 42.09
N ILE A 383 7.83 19.33 43.07
CA ILE A 383 9.16 19.96 43.21
C ILE A 383 10.06 19.66 42.00
N VAL A 384 10.04 18.43 41.49
CA VAL A 384 10.80 18.04 40.30
C VAL A 384 10.25 18.73 39.04
N TYR A 385 8.92 18.81 38.91
CA TYR A 385 8.25 19.48 37.79
C TYR A 385 8.64 20.96 37.72
N ASP A 386 8.53 21.68 38.84
CA ASP A 386 8.83 23.12 38.90
C ASP A 386 10.29 23.39 38.50
N LYS A 387 11.23 22.57 38.98
CA LYS A 387 12.66 22.68 38.62
C LYS A 387 12.94 22.35 37.16
N LEU A 388 12.25 21.36 36.57
CA LEU A 388 12.41 21.00 35.17
C LEU A 388 11.84 22.07 34.22
N VAL A 389 10.70 22.67 34.59
CA VAL A 389 10.13 23.83 33.88
C VAL A 389 11.06 25.03 33.95
N GLU A 390 11.67 25.30 35.11
CA GLU A 390 12.70 26.34 35.26
C GLU A 390 13.96 26.06 34.41
N ASP A 391 14.53 24.84 34.42
CA ASP A 391 15.68 24.46 33.58
C ASP A 391 15.36 24.65 32.09
N ARG A 392 14.14 24.31 31.65
CA ARG A 392 13.68 24.48 30.28
C ARG A 392 13.60 25.96 29.88
N LEU A 393 13.00 26.81 30.72
CA LEU A 393 12.91 28.26 30.50
C LEU A 393 14.28 28.93 30.49
N ILE A 394 15.21 28.49 31.34
CA ILE A 394 16.60 29.00 31.37
C ILE A 394 17.32 28.65 30.07
N ARG A 395 17.16 27.43 29.54
CA ARG A 395 17.77 27.02 28.26
C ARG A 395 17.18 27.75 27.05
N GLU A 396 15.88 27.97 27.02
CA GLU A 396 15.21 28.75 25.96
C GLU A 396 15.65 30.23 26.01
N ASN A 397 15.74 30.82 27.21
CA ASN A 397 16.26 32.18 27.38
C ASN A 397 17.77 32.31 27.10
N ALA A 398 18.58 31.31 27.44
CA ALA A 398 20.01 31.28 27.15
C ALA A 398 20.29 31.17 25.64
N ARG A 399 19.48 30.40 24.89
CA ARG A 399 19.50 30.38 23.42
C ARG A 399 19.15 31.75 22.81
N ASN A 400 18.19 32.45 23.40
CA ASN A 400 17.81 33.80 22.96
C ASN A 400 18.87 34.87 23.30
N PHE A 401 19.61 34.71 24.41
CA PHE A 401 20.71 35.60 24.81
C PHE A 401 22.01 35.33 24.03
N SER A 402 22.33 34.06 23.72
CA SER A 402 23.50 33.73 22.89
C SER A 402 23.32 34.22 21.45
N GLY A 403 22.09 34.16 20.91
CA GLY A 403 21.76 34.76 19.62
C GLY A 403 21.83 36.30 19.60
N PHE A 404 21.82 36.96 20.76
CA PHE A 404 21.98 38.42 20.87
C PHE A 404 23.46 38.86 20.94
N LEU A 405 24.34 38.01 21.48
CA LEU A 405 25.79 38.26 21.54
C LEU A 405 26.50 37.89 20.22
N ASP A 406 26.07 36.83 19.53
CA ASP A 406 26.60 36.48 18.19
C ASP A 406 26.30 37.55 17.12
N ASN A 407 25.24 38.34 17.32
CA ASN A 407 24.87 39.44 16.40
C ASN A 407 25.66 40.74 16.64
N GLN A 408 26.38 40.91 17.75
CA GLN A 408 27.22 42.09 17.96
C GLN A 408 28.66 41.91 17.47
N GLU A 409 29.19 40.68 17.39
CA GLU A 409 30.52 40.42 16.82
C GLU A 409 30.52 40.32 15.28
N GLN A 410 29.35 40.17 14.64
CA GLN A 410 29.24 40.15 13.17
C GLN A 410 29.13 41.54 12.52
N ASP A 411 28.70 42.59 13.24
CA ASP A 411 28.57 43.94 12.68
C ASP A 411 29.91 44.73 12.69
N GLU A 412 30.93 44.31 13.44
CA GLU A 412 32.28 44.92 13.37
C GLU A 412 33.22 44.23 12.37
N ALA A 413 32.86 43.05 11.83
CA ALA A 413 33.70 42.29 10.90
C ALA A 413 33.41 42.56 9.40
N LEU A 414 32.36 43.33 9.08
CA LEU A 414 31.93 43.62 7.70
C LEU A 414 32.49 44.94 7.11
N ASP A 415 33.27 45.73 7.85
CA ASP A 415 33.84 47.01 7.34
C ASP A 415 35.34 46.93 6.91
N MET A 416 35.96 45.73 6.89
CA MET A 416 37.42 45.61 6.63
C MET A 416 37.86 44.72 5.44
N THR A 417 36.99 44.41 4.47
CA THR A 417 37.43 43.63 3.28
C THR A 417 36.99 44.18 1.91
N GLY A 418 36.47 45.42 1.84
CA GLY A 418 35.93 46.02 0.62
C GLY A 418 36.71 47.18 -0.01
N GLN A 419 38.05 47.19 -0.04
CA GLN A 419 38.80 48.14 -0.89
C GLN A 419 40.00 47.49 -1.58
N ASN A 420 40.14 47.84 -2.87
CA ASN A 420 41.26 47.60 -3.80
C ASN A 420 41.37 46.23 -4.48
N ARG A 421 40.88 46.14 -5.73
CA ARG A 421 41.70 46.40 -6.93
C ARG A 421 40.88 46.33 -8.22
N GLY A 422 40.54 47.51 -8.75
CA GLY A 422 40.08 47.73 -10.11
C GLY A 422 40.77 48.97 -10.70
N LEU A 423 41.97 48.79 -11.24
CA LEU A 423 42.71 49.67 -12.17
C LEU A 423 43.48 48.66 -13.05
N GLY A 424 43.29 48.47 -14.35
CA GLY A 424 42.97 49.40 -15.42
C GLY A 424 44.16 49.41 -16.38
N ARG A 425 44.08 48.65 -17.48
CA ARG A 425 44.60 48.96 -18.84
C ARG A 425 44.40 47.81 -19.79
#